data_AF-A0A0N1N0P8-F1
#
_entry.id   AF-A0A0N1N0P8-F1
#
_cell.length_a   1.000
_cell.length_b   1.000
_cell.length_c   1.000
_cell.angle_alpha   90.00
_cell.angle_beta   90.00
_cell.angle_gamma   90.00
#
_symmetry.space_group_name_H-M   'P 1'
#
loop_
_entity.id
_entity.type
_entity.pdbx_description
1 polymer ?
#
loop_
_entity_poly.entity_id
_entity_poly.type
_entity_poly.pdbx_seq_one_letter_code
_entity_poly.pdbx_strand_id
1 'polypeptide(L)'
;METEGGRAAKARPERRAPRRITADYLQRAAMHYLERYAAPAAQLRRVLARKVTISCRHHGLETAAFEVMLDEVVARCVASGLVDDERFAQVRAATLRRKGRSSRAVAASLSAKGVSRDLAAEASEVSAEDEMAAALKTARRKRLGPWSRGDRAAVRQKDLAAMARAGFSMTIARTVIDGAGDEDVTNV
;
A
#
# COMPACT_ATOMS: atom_id res chain seq x y z
N MET A 1 -35.45 -40.93 -28.22
CA MET A 1 -34.24 -40.09 -28.29
C MET A 1 -34.21 -39.27 -27.01
N GLU A 2 -33.68 -39.86 -25.94
CA GLU A 2 -33.61 -39.21 -24.62
C GLU A 2 -32.14 -39.11 -24.26
N THR A 3 -31.61 -37.89 -24.28
CA THR A 3 -30.24 -37.59 -23.84
C THR A 3 -30.32 -36.89 -22.49
N GLU A 4 -30.33 -37.65 -21.40
CA GLU A 4 -30.06 -37.10 -20.07
C GLU A 4 -28.54 -37.07 -19.83
N GLY A 5 -27.90 -36.03 -20.36
CA GLY A 5 -26.53 -35.68 -20.02
C GLY A 5 -26.47 -34.86 -18.73
N GLY A 6 -26.78 -35.46 -17.58
CA GLY A 6 -26.65 -34.84 -16.26
C GLY A 6 -25.18 -34.58 -15.92
N ARG A 7 -24.68 -33.39 -16.22
CA ARG A 7 -23.32 -32.96 -15.87
C ARG A 7 -23.22 -32.78 -14.35
N ALA A 8 -22.75 -33.82 -13.65
CA ALA A 8 -22.50 -33.78 -12.22
C ALA A 8 -21.61 -32.58 -11.84
N ALA A 9 -22.18 -31.63 -11.10
CA ALA A 9 -21.45 -30.49 -10.57
C ALA A 9 -20.37 -30.99 -9.59
N LYS A 10 -19.09 -30.77 -9.90
CA LYS A 10 -17.97 -31.11 -9.00
C LYS A 10 -18.20 -30.44 -7.64
N ALA A 11 -18.40 -31.25 -6.60
CA ALA A 11 -18.50 -30.79 -5.22
C ALA A 11 -17.25 -29.99 -4.85
N ARG A 12 -17.47 -28.78 -4.33
CA ARG A 12 -16.41 -27.90 -3.85
C ARG A 12 -15.78 -28.56 -2.61
N PRO A 13 -14.44 -28.73 -2.56
CA PRO A 13 -13.81 -29.47 -1.47
C PRO A 13 -14.17 -28.84 -0.13
N GLU A 14 -14.58 -29.68 0.83
CA GLU A 14 -14.92 -29.26 2.19
C GLU A 14 -13.76 -28.47 2.80
N ARG A 15 -14.08 -27.30 3.34
CA ARG A 15 -13.08 -26.43 3.97
C ARG A 15 -12.58 -27.11 5.24
N ARG A 16 -11.36 -27.64 5.20
CA ARG A 16 -10.65 -28.19 6.38
C ARG A 16 -10.75 -27.23 7.56
N ALA A 17 -11.12 -27.75 8.71
CA ALA A 17 -11.23 -27.01 9.96
C ALA A 17 -9.92 -26.24 10.27
N PRO A 18 -10.00 -25.00 10.78
CA PRO A 18 -8.82 -24.25 11.22
C PRO A 18 -8.00 -25.03 12.25
N ARG A 19 -6.68 -25.13 12.01
CA ARG A 19 -5.74 -25.72 12.97
C ARG A 19 -5.69 -24.87 14.24
N ARG A 20 -5.46 -25.53 15.39
CA ARG A 20 -5.17 -24.84 16.66
C ARG A 20 -3.89 -24.01 16.55
N ILE A 21 -3.87 -22.84 17.18
CA ILE A 21 -2.72 -21.94 17.19
C ILE A 21 -1.67 -22.47 18.16
N THR A 22 -0.44 -22.56 17.66
CA THR A 22 0.78 -22.82 18.43
C THR A 22 1.88 -21.89 17.93
N ALA A 23 2.95 -21.72 18.70
CA ALA A 23 4.08 -20.88 18.31
C ALA A 23 4.70 -21.33 16.99
N ASP A 24 4.88 -22.65 16.83
CA ASP A 24 5.38 -23.25 15.61
C ASP A 24 4.40 -23.07 14.42
N TYR A 25 3.08 -23.15 14.63
CA TYR A 25 2.11 -22.85 13.57
C TYR A 25 2.25 -21.40 13.08
N LEU A 26 2.38 -20.44 14.01
CA LEU A 26 2.55 -19.02 13.66
C LEU A 26 3.89 -18.78 12.97
N GLN A 27 4.97 -19.43 13.43
CA GLN A 27 6.28 -19.36 12.80
C GLN A 27 6.23 -19.84 11.34
N ARG A 28 5.66 -21.04 11.09
CA ARG A 28 5.49 -21.58 9.74
C ARG A 28 4.60 -20.69 8.87
N ALA A 29 3.52 -20.16 9.44
CA ALA A 29 2.63 -19.23 8.75
C ALA A 29 3.34 -17.91 8.38
N ALA A 30 4.24 -17.42 9.24
CA ALA A 30 5.05 -16.24 8.97
C ALA A 30 6.02 -16.51 7.83
N MET A 31 6.79 -17.60 7.89
CA MET A 31 7.73 -18.00 6.83
C MET A 31 7.04 -18.11 5.47
N HIS A 32 5.96 -18.88 5.40
CA HIS A 32 5.18 -19.05 4.17
C HIS A 32 4.62 -17.72 3.62
N TYR A 33 4.34 -16.74 4.49
CA TYR A 33 3.91 -15.41 4.06
C TYR A 33 5.09 -14.58 3.52
N LEU A 34 6.20 -14.55 4.25
CA LEU A 34 7.38 -13.74 3.92
C LEU A 34 8.13 -14.25 2.68
N GLU A 35 8.05 -15.55 2.38
CA GLU A 35 8.54 -16.14 1.11
C GLU A 35 7.89 -15.50 -0.12
N ARG A 36 6.65 -15.00 0.00
CA ARG A 36 5.88 -14.43 -1.12
C ARG A 36 5.77 -12.92 -1.09
N TYR A 37 5.84 -12.33 0.10
CA TYR A 37 5.51 -10.93 0.29
C TYR A 37 6.53 -10.25 1.20
N ALA A 38 7.17 -9.20 0.69
CA ALA A 38 7.84 -8.23 1.54
C ALA A 38 6.79 -7.44 2.33
N ALA A 39 6.93 -7.39 3.66
CA ALA A 39 5.98 -6.76 4.55
C ALA A 39 6.67 -6.25 5.82
N PRO A 40 6.24 -5.09 6.36
CA PRO A 40 6.71 -4.62 7.66
C PRO A 40 6.09 -5.42 8.81
N ALA A 41 6.68 -5.31 9.99
CA ALA A 41 6.33 -6.07 11.19
C ALA A 41 4.84 -5.93 11.55
N ALA A 42 4.31 -4.70 11.49
CA ALA A 42 2.90 -4.44 11.76
C ALA A 42 1.95 -5.15 10.77
N GLN A 43 2.33 -5.26 9.50
CA GLN A 43 1.54 -5.99 8.51
C GLN A 43 1.59 -7.49 8.77
N LEU A 44 2.76 -8.04 9.08
CA LEU A 44 2.92 -9.44 9.46
C LEU A 44 2.07 -9.77 10.69
N ARG A 45 2.15 -8.95 11.75
CA ARG A 45 1.33 -9.08 12.95
C ARG A 45 -0.16 -9.15 12.61
N ARG A 46 -0.68 -8.23 11.79
CA ARG A 46 -2.09 -8.24 11.35
C ARG A 46 -2.49 -9.52 10.61
N VAL A 47 -1.61 -10.03 9.74
CA VAL A 47 -1.86 -11.27 8.98
C VAL A 47 -1.95 -12.48 9.91
N LEU A 48 -1.02 -12.59 10.86
CA LEU A 48 -1.00 -13.67 11.84
C LEU A 48 -2.15 -13.55 12.85
N ALA A 49 -2.44 -12.34 13.35
CA ALA A 49 -3.57 -12.06 14.23
C ALA A 49 -4.90 -12.51 13.60
N ARG A 50 -5.11 -12.26 12.31
CA ARG A 50 -6.31 -12.74 11.60
C ARG A 50 -6.42 -14.26 11.60
N LYS A 51 -5.30 -15.00 11.54
CA LYS A 51 -5.30 -16.47 11.68
C LYS A 51 -5.68 -16.89 13.09
N VAL A 52 -5.14 -16.19 14.10
CA VAL A 52 -5.50 -16.40 15.50
C VAL A 52 -7.00 -16.22 15.71
N THR A 53 -7.58 -15.09 15.29
CA THR A 53 -9.02 -14.81 15.42
C THR A 53 -9.87 -15.90 14.77
N ILE A 54 -9.50 -16.37 13.57
CA ILE A 54 -10.25 -17.42 12.87
C ILE A 54 -10.20 -18.75 13.64
N SER A 55 -9.04 -19.13 14.17
CA SER A 55 -8.88 -20.33 14.97
C SER A 55 -9.63 -20.22 16.30
N CYS A 56 -9.44 -19.12 17.04
CA CYS A 56 -10.09 -18.86 18.32
C CYS A 56 -11.60 -18.95 18.22
N ARG A 57 -12.21 -18.32 17.20
CA ARG A 57 -13.65 -18.40 16.96
C ARG A 57 -14.14 -19.83 16.70
N HIS A 58 -13.32 -20.67 16.06
CA HIS A 58 -13.69 -22.06 15.77
C HIS A 58 -13.55 -22.96 17.01
N HIS A 59 -12.53 -22.72 17.85
CA HIS A 59 -12.23 -23.55 19.03
C HIS A 59 -12.80 -23.00 20.34
N GLY A 60 -13.52 -21.88 20.31
CA GLY A 60 -14.07 -21.23 21.52
C GLY A 60 -13.00 -20.69 22.46
N LEU A 61 -11.88 -20.21 21.91
CA LEU A 61 -10.74 -19.68 22.68
C LEU A 61 -10.72 -18.15 22.66
N GLU A 62 -10.12 -17.56 23.69
CA GLU A 62 -9.88 -16.12 23.75
C GLU A 62 -8.66 -15.71 22.92
N THR A 63 -8.77 -14.62 22.16
CA THR A 63 -7.66 -14.13 21.31
C THR A 63 -6.53 -13.52 22.13
N ALA A 64 -6.85 -12.89 23.27
CA ALA A 64 -5.90 -12.26 24.17
C ALA A 64 -4.83 -13.25 24.67
N ALA A 65 -5.18 -14.53 24.82
CA ALA A 65 -4.26 -15.58 25.24
C ALA A 65 -3.08 -15.81 24.28
N PHE A 66 -3.16 -15.32 23.04
CA PHE A 66 -2.15 -15.53 22.00
C PHE A 66 -1.38 -14.25 21.64
N GLU A 67 -1.67 -13.11 22.28
CA GLU A 67 -1.02 -11.83 21.91
C GLU A 67 0.48 -11.85 22.15
N VAL A 68 0.92 -12.33 23.32
CA VAL A 68 2.35 -12.45 23.67
C VAL A 68 3.07 -13.37 22.68
N MET A 69 2.50 -14.55 22.39
CA MET A 69 3.05 -15.50 21.43
C MET A 69 3.15 -14.89 20.02
N LEU A 70 2.16 -14.10 19.61
CA LEU A 70 2.16 -13.40 18.35
C LEU A 70 3.28 -12.35 18.28
N ASP A 71 3.44 -11.55 19.34
CA ASP A 71 4.52 -10.56 19.44
C ASP A 71 5.90 -11.21 19.40
N GLU A 72 6.10 -12.32 20.12
CA GLU A 72 7.36 -13.06 20.11
C GLU A 72 7.70 -13.62 18.71
N VAL A 73 6.72 -14.16 17.97
CA VAL A 73 6.94 -14.65 16.60
C VAL A 73 7.36 -13.50 15.68
N VAL A 74 6.68 -12.36 15.75
CA VAL A 74 7.02 -11.18 14.94
C VAL A 74 8.41 -10.65 15.31
N ALA A 75 8.71 -10.53 16.61
CA ALA A 75 10.00 -10.09 17.10
C ALA A 75 11.14 -11.00 16.62
N ARG A 76 10.94 -12.33 16.61
CA ARG A 76 11.92 -13.27 16.04
C ARG A 76 12.13 -13.05 14.54
N CYS A 77 11.08 -12.78 13.77
CA CYS A 77 11.21 -12.49 12.34
C CYS A 77 11.98 -11.18 12.08
N VAL A 78 11.80 -10.17 12.93
CA VAL A 78 12.57 -8.92 12.86
C VAL A 78 14.03 -9.17 13.24
N ALA A 79 14.27 -9.83 14.37
CA ALA A 79 15.62 -10.15 14.85
C ALA A 79 16.42 -11.03 13.87
N SER A 80 15.75 -11.91 13.11
CA SER A 80 16.38 -12.72 12.08
C SER A 80 16.55 -12.02 10.72
N GLY A 81 16.15 -10.75 10.59
CA GLY A 81 16.22 -9.98 9.34
C GLY A 81 15.24 -10.43 8.26
N LEU A 82 14.27 -11.31 8.59
CA LEU A 82 13.20 -11.69 7.65
C LEU A 82 12.20 -10.54 7.45
N VAL A 83 12.09 -9.68 8.45
CA VAL A 83 11.33 -8.43 8.40
C VAL A 83 12.29 -7.27 8.65
N ASP A 84 12.28 -6.33 7.73
CA ASP A 84 13.07 -5.10 7.79
C ASP A 84 12.15 -3.95 7.34
N ASP A 85 11.64 -3.22 8.32
CA ASP A 85 10.70 -2.11 8.10
C ASP A 85 11.37 -0.97 7.33
N GLU A 86 12.65 -0.70 7.59
CA GLU A 86 13.42 0.37 6.95
C GLU A 86 13.63 0.06 5.47
N ARG A 87 14.17 -1.11 5.16
CA ARG A 87 14.35 -1.58 3.79
C ARG A 87 13.01 -1.64 3.05
N PHE A 88 11.96 -2.11 3.71
CA PHE A 88 10.61 -2.10 3.14
C PHE A 88 10.17 -0.68 2.79
N ALA A 89 10.34 0.27 3.70
CA ALA A 89 9.94 1.66 3.53
C ALA A 89 10.69 2.30 2.35
N GLN A 90 12.00 2.16 2.28
CA GLN A 90 12.86 2.69 1.22
C GLN A 90 12.45 2.15 -0.17
N VAL A 91 12.34 0.82 -0.32
CA VAL A 91 11.97 0.18 -1.60
C VAL A 91 10.56 0.59 -2.04
N ARG A 92 9.63 0.64 -1.08
CA ARG A 92 8.24 1.00 -1.36
C ARG A 92 8.12 2.47 -1.73
N ALA A 93 8.81 3.36 -1.03
CA ALA A 93 8.86 4.78 -1.34
C ALA A 93 9.43 5.02 -2.74
N ALA A 94 10.59 4.45 -3.07
CA ALA A 94 11.19 4.54 -4.40
C ALA A 94 10.22 4.08 -5.51
N THR A 95 9.49 2.99 -5.28
CA THR A 95 8.49 2.48 -6.23
C THR A 95 7.33 3.47 -6.42
N LEU A 96 6.85 4.09 -5.36
CA LEU A 96 5.76 5.07 -5.42
C LEU A 96 6.20 6.40 -6.05
N ARG A 97 7.43 6.85 -5.75
CA ARG A 97 8.06 8.02 -6.38
C ARG A 97 8.17 7.86 -7.89
N ARG A 98 8.66 6.70 -8.38
CA ARG A 98 8.67 6.39 -9.82
C ARG A 98 7.29 6.46 -10.46
N LYS A 99 6.20 6.25 -9.70
CA LYS A 99 4.80 6.41 -10.15
C LYS A 99 4.27 7.85 -10.05
N GLY A 100 5.10 8.81 -9.67
CA GLY A 100 4.77 10.23 -9.52
C GLY A 100 3.90 10.52 -8.29
N ARG A 101 4.06 9.78 -7.19
CA ARG A 101 3.32 10.05 -5.94
C ARG A 101 4.07 11.11 -5.13
N SER A 102 3.34 12.05 -4.55
CA SER A 102 3.87 13.06 -3.63
C SER A 102 4.49 12.42 -2.39
N SER A 103 5.43 13.10 -1.74
CA SER A 103 5.98 12.74 -0.42
C SER A 103 4.87 12.40 0.58
N ARG A 104 3.85 13.27 0.71
CA ARG A 104 2.69 13.04 1.58
C ARG A 104 1.93 11.75 1.22
N ALA A 105 1.71 11.47 -0.06
CA ALA A 105 1.03 10.24 -0.48
C ALA A 105 1.91 8.99 -0.27
N VAL A 106 3.23 9.13 -0.36
CA VAL A 106 4.19 8.06 -0.02
C VAL A 106 4.12 7.76 1.47
N ALA A 107 4.28 8.78 2.34
CA ALA A 107 4.20 8.64 3.79
C ALA A 107 2.89 7.97 4.21
N ALA A 108 1.74 8.45 3.71
CA ALA A 108 0.44 7.86 3.99
C ALA A 108 0.34 6.39 3.55
N SER A 109 0.93 6.03 2.40
CA SER A 109 0.96 4.63 1.94
C SER A 109 1.83 3.74 2.83
N LEU A 110 2.91 4.27 3.41
CA LEU A 110 3.79 3.54 4.33
C LEU A 110 3.10 3.35 5.70
N SER A 111 2.52 4.41 6.25
CA SER A 111 1.77 4.33 7.52
C SER A 111 0.57 3.39 7.43
N ALA A 112 -0.14 3.34 6.29
CA ALA A 112 -1.21 2.38 6.07
C ALA A 112 -0.74 0.91 6.14
N LYS A 113 0.52 0.66 5.71
CA LYS A 113 1.17 -0.65 5.85
C LYS A 113 1.68 -0.92 7.27
N GLY A 114 1.69 0.10 8.13
CA GLY A 114 2.11 -0.01 9.52
C GLY A 114 3.59 0.28 9.75
N VAL A 115 4.25 0.93 8.79
CA VAL A 115 5.57 1.56 9.02
C VAL A 115 5.38 2.69 10.04
N SER A 116 6.34 2.85 10.96
CA SER A 116 6.31 3.91 11.97
C SER A 116 6.23 5.30 11.32
N ARG A 117 5.72 6.29 12.07
CA ARG A 117 5.58 7.66 11.55
C ARG A 117 6.94 8.24 11.14
N ASP A 118 7.95 8.06 11.97
CA ASP A 118 9.28 8.65 11.77
C ASP A 118 9.96 8.05 10.55
N LEU A 119 9.96 6.72 10.44
CA LEU A 119 10.51 6.03 9.28
C LEU A 119 9.71 6.32 8.00
N ALA A 120 8.39 6.48 8.09
CA ALA A 120 7.58 6.88 6.96
C ALA A 120 7.89 8.32 6.52
N ALA A 121 8.18 9.23 7.44
CA ALA A 121 8.58 10.60 7.15
C ALA A 121 9.93 10.62 6.43
N GLU A 122 10.94 10.01 7.04
CA GLU A 122 12.29 9.86 6.49
C GLU A 122 12.27 9.21 5.10
N ALA A 123 11.63 8.04 4.98
CA ALA A 123 11.58 7.33 3.71
C ALA A 123 10.77 8.06 2.64
N SER A 124 9.95 9.06 2.98
CA SER A 124 9.14 9.86 2.04
C SER A 124 9.75 11.20 1.66
N GLU A 125 10.79 11.64 2.37
CA GLU A 125 11.46 12.91 2.14
C GLU A 125 12.08 12.96 0.74
N VAL A 126 11.97 14.11 0.09
CA VAL A 126 12.47 14.37 -1.27
C VAL A 126 12.82 15.84 -1.41
N SER A 127 13.65 16.17 -2.39
CA SER A 127 13.92 17.55 -2.75
C SER A 127 12.67 18.23 -3.35
N ALA A 128 12.68 19.56 -3.38
CA ALA A 128 11.59 20.33 -3.97
C ALA A 128 11.45 20.05 -5.49
N GLU A 129 12.57 19.81 -6.17
CA GLU A 129 12.64 19.48 -7.60
C GLU A 129 11.98 18.13 -7.89
N ASP A 130 12.26 17.11 -7.08
CA ASP A 130 11.65 15.78 -7.20
C ASP A 130 10.14 15.82 -6.94
N GLU A 131 9.71 16.60 -5.94
CA GLU A 131 8.28 16.80 -5.64
C GLU A 131 7.57 17.52 -6.81
N MET A 132 8.21 18.52 -7.42
CA MET A 132 7.71 19.21 -8.62
C MET A 132 7.63 18.26 -9.83
N ALA A 133 8.65 17.45 -10.08
CA ALA A 133 8.65 16.46 -11.15
C ALA A 133 7.53 15.42 -10.98
N ALA A 134 7.30 14.96 -9.74
CA ALA A 134 6.19 14.06 -9.42
C ALA A 134 4.83 14.72 -9.67
N ALA A 135 4.69 16.01 -9.35
CA ALA A 135 3.48 16.79 -9.59
C ALA A 135 3.17 16.94 -11.09
N LEU A 136 4.17 17.33 -11.90
CA LEU A 136 4.06 17.40 -13.37
C LEU A 136 3.65 16.06 -13.97
N LYS A 137 4.30 14.96 -13.54
CA LYS A 137 3.96 13.60 -13.99
C LYS A 137 2.51 13.22 -13.65
N THR A 138 2.04 13.60 -12.46
CA THR A 138 0.65 13.34 -12.05
C THR A 138 -0.35 14.17 -12.84
N ALA A 139 -0.08 15.46 -13.05
CA ALA A 139 -0.93 16.34 -13.83
C ALA A 139 -1.05 15.87 -15.29
N ARG A 140 0.08 15.56 -15.94
CA ARG A 140 0.12 14.99 -17.30
C ARG A 140 -0.69 13.70 -17.42
N ARG A 141 -0.45 12.74 -16.52
CA ARG A 141 -1.17 11.45 -16.50
C ARG A 141 -2.68 11.62 -16.33
N LYS A 142 -3.10 12.60 -15.52
CA LYS A 142 -4.50 12.88 -15.24
C LYS A 142 -5.14 13.92 -16.18
N ARG A 143 -4.37 14.46 -17.14
CA ARG A 143 -4.80 15.52 -18.07
C ARG A 143 -5.36 16.74 -17.33
N LEU A 144 -4.65 17.20 -16.30
CA LEU A 144 -5.03 18.39 -15.51
C LEU A 144 -4.33 19.63 -16.05
N GLY A 145 -4.91 20.81 -15.80
CA GLY A 145 -4.30 22.09 -16.12
C GLY A 145 -4.02 22.22 -17.61
N PRO A 146 -2.76 22.47 -18.03
CA PRO A 146 -2.41 22.66 -19.44
C PRO A 146 -2.69 21.45 -20.34
N TRP A 147 -2.72 20.24 -19.76
CA TRP A 147 -3.03 19.02 -20.48
C TRP A 147 -4.52 18.68 -20.52
N SER A 148 -5.37 19.54 -19.96
CA SER A 148 -6.83 19.38 -19.99
C SER A 148 -7.38 19.63 -21.40
N ARG A 149 -8.43 18.88 -21.75
CA ARG A 149 -9.10 18.96 -23.07
C ARG A 149 -10.27 19.95 -23.11
N GLY A 150 -10.62 20.55 -21.98
CA GLY A 150 -11.79 21.44 -21.84
C GLY A 150 -11.41 22.87 -21.49
N ASP A 151 -12.41 23.69 -21.16
CA ASP A 151 -12.20 25.04 -20.66
C ASP A 151 -11.40 25.00 -19.35
N ARG A 152 -10.13 25.43 -19.45
CA ARG A 152 -9.16 25.45 -18.36
C ARG A 152 -9.65 26.32 -17.20
N ALA A 153 -10.31 27.44 -17.47
CA ALA A 153 -10.81 28.31 -16.41
C ALA A 153 -11.94 27.63 -15.62
N ALA A 154 -12.87 26.96 -16.32
CA ALA A 154 -13.98 26.26 -15.70
C ALA A 154 -13.56 25.04 -14.86
N VAL A 155 -12.47 24.35 -15.23
CA VAL A 155 -12.00 23.15 -14.51
C VAL A 155 -10.85 23.39 -13.54
N ARG A 156 -10.26 24.59 -13.53
CA ARG A 156 -9.10 24.94 -12.69
C ARG A 156 -9.26 24.52 -11.22
N GLN A 157 -10.40 24.87 -10.62
CA GLN A 157 -10.64 24.54 -9.21
C GLN A 157 -10.72 23.02 -8.98
N LYS A 158 -11.27 22.27 -9.94
CA LYS A 158 -11.32 20.80 -9.89
C LYS A 158 -9.93 20.20 -10.01
N ASP A 159 -9.08 20.78 -10.85
CA ASP A 159 -7.70 20.33 -11.06
C ASP A 159 -6.81 20.59 -9.84
N LEU A 160 -6.90 21.78 -9.25
CA LEU A 160 -6.24 22.09 -7.97
C LEU A 160 -6.70 21.13 -6.86
N ALA A 161 -8.00 20.85 -6.76
CA ALA A 161 -8.51 19.86 -5.81
C ALA A 161 -8.01 18.44 -6.09
N ALA A 162 -7.83 18.07 -7.36
CA ALA A 162 -7.27 16.77 -7.75
C ALA A 162 -5.78 16.64 -7.39
N MET A 163 -5.01 17.73 -7.47
CA MET A 163 -3.62 17.81 -7.03
C MET A 163 -3.50 17.75 -5.50
N ALA A 164 -4.35 18.49 -4.78
CA ALA A 164 -4.42 18.45 -3.32
C ALA A 164 -4.76 17.05 -2.81
N ARG A 165 -5.75 16.37 -3.42
CA ARG A 165 -6.08 14.96 -3.12
C ARG A 165 -4.97 13.98 -3.49
N ALA A 166 -4.08 14.35 -4.41
CA ALA A 166 -2.87 13.58 -4.72
C ALA A 166 -1.73 13.84 -3.73
N GLY A 167 -1.90 14.78 -2.78
CA GLY A 167 -1.00 15.05 -1.67
C GLY A 167 -0.02 16.20 -1.90
N PHE A 168 -0.07 16.88 -3.04
CA PHE A 168 0.81 18.01 -3.35
C PHE A 168 0.41 19.27 -2.56
N SER A 169 1.40 20.12 -2.27
CA SER A 169 1.14 21.43 -1.66
C SER A 169 0.37 22.34 -2.62
N MET A 170 -0.36 23.31 -2.08
CA MET A 170 -1.10 24.25 -2.91
C MET A 170 -0.17 25.10 -3.79
N THR A 171 1.04 25.41 -3.31
CA THR A 171 2.06 26.12 -4.10
C THR A 171 2.45 25.32 -5.33
N ILE A 172 2.87 24.06 -5.17
CA ILE A 172 3.23 23.18 -6.29
C ILE A 172 2.04 22.96 -7.22
N ALA A 173 0.83 22.75 -6.65
CA ALA A 173 -0.37 22.56 -7.45
C ALA A 173 -0.66 23.78 -8.35
N ARG A 174 -0.59 25.00 -7.82
CA ARG A 174 -0.76 26.23 -8.63
C ARG A 174 0.33 26.33 -9.69
N THR A 175 1.59 26.16 -9.33
CA THR A 175 2.70 26.21 -10.31
C THR A 175 2.48 25.23 -11.46
N VAL A 176 2.04 24.00 -11.18
CA VAL A 176 1.81 22.99 -12.23
C VAL A 176 0.56 23.26 -13.06
N ILE A 177 -0.53 23.69 -12.43
CA ILE A 177 -1.82 23.91 -13.12
C ILE A 177 -1.84 25.22 -13.90
N ASP A 178 -1.20 26.26 -13.37
CA ASP A 178 -1.19 27.60 -13.94
C ASP A 178 0.06 27.87 -14.78
N GLY A 179 1.21 27.27 -14.43
CA GLY A 179 2.52 27.61 -15.01
C GLY A 179 2.96 26.77 -16.21
N ALA A 180 2.45 25.54 -16.40
CA ALA A 180 2.88 24.70 -17.54
C ALA A 180 2.17 25.04 -18.87
N GLY A 181 1.72 26.29 -19.03
CA GLY A 181 1.15 26.83 -20.27
C GLY A 181 2.09 27.74 -21.07
N ASP A 182 3.23 28.15 -20.50
CA ASP A 182 4.12 29.14 -21.14
C ASP A 182 5.44 28.56 -21.70
N GLU A 183 5.76 27.28 -21.44
CA GLU A 183 7.02 26.67 -21.93
C GLU A 183 6.89 25.87 -23.24
N ASP A 184 5.70 25.68 -23.78
CA ASP A 184 5.51 25.03 -25.10
C ASP A 184 5.63 26.01 -26.29
N VAL A 185 6.16 27.23 -26.09
CA VAL A 185 6.47 28.19 -27.18
C VAL A 185 7.95 28.13 -27.63
N THR A 186 8.73 27.15 -27.17
CA THR A 186 10.11 27.00 -27.66
C THR A 186 10.51 25.53 -27.76
N ASN A 187 10.04 24.87 -28.81
CA ASN A 187 10.91 23.99 -29.60
C ASN A 187 10.30 23.78 -30.99
N VAL A 188 11.11 24.19 -31.97
CA VAL A 188 11.16 23.96 -33.43
C VAL A 188 10.18 22.93 -34.00
#